data_AF-A0AAV5DYV7-F1
#
_entry.id   AF-A0AAV5DYV7-F1
#
_cell.length_a   1.000
_cell.length_b   1.000
_cell.length_c   1.000
_cell.angle_alpha   90.00
_cell.angle_beta   90.00
_cell.angle_gamma   90.00
#
_symmetry.space_group_name_H-M   'P 1'
#
loop_
_entity.id
_entity.type
_entity.pdbx_description
1 polymer ?
#
loop_
_entity_poly.entity_id
_entity_poly.type
_entity_poly.pdbx_seq_one_letter_code
_entity_poly.pdbx_strand_id
1 'polypeptide(L)'
;MDDPVPGGGVRTGHRDRRRLLLGGGGARRGVRVRGRVLRAVRRRGALAVDVRGGGARVWTSSADAASADWVLLHTKPCPRCRRPIERASGCIYIRCAPPCGHHFCFRCLRPVAGATPEGAPCFNGHDLLRRRGARVALDRFLRYQDLWAACRRKRRLAQSEARRIREEMTVKPRGDAKRAEIVAEAWEAVAEGRRVLGNACAHGIGLRGERELFDHQHGQADAVLDRMQQEAAVEAADLDKFVGDHRACNELAALTRVTWQCIEKLAKAVEEGMILPEMKAPASS
;
A
#
# COMPACT_ATOMS: atom_id res chain seq x y z
N MET A 1 79.11 -45.96 -3.05
CA MET A 1 78.96 -45.99 -4.52
C MET A 1 78.81 -47.44 -4.86
N ASP A 2 77.59 -47.86 -5.17
CA ASP A 2 77.26 -48.98 -6.05
C ASP A 2 75.73 -49.03 -6.12
N ASP A 3 75.23 -48.77 -7.33
CA ASP A 3 73.83 -48.86 -7.75
C ASP A 3 73.56 -50.23 -8.43
N PRO A 4 72.28 -50.59 -8.68
CA PRO A 4 71.78 -51.98 -8.73
C PRO A 4 71.32 -52.45 -10.12
N VAL A 5 71.08 -53.77 -10.31
CA VAL A 5 70.17 -54.42 -11.31
C VAL A 5 69.90 -55.90 -10.87
N PRO A 6 68.84 -56.70 -11.25
CA PRO A 6 67.55 -56.46 -11.95
C PRO A 6 66.25 -57.03 -11.30
N GLY A 7 65.10 -56.48 -11.70
CA GLY A 7 64.02 -57.20 -12.44
C GLY A 7 63.04 -58.17 -11.75
N GLY A 8 61.72 -57.92 -11.94
CA GLY A 8 60.74 -58.98 -12.23
C GLY A 8 59.36 -58.94 -11.53
N GLY A 9 58.30 -58.64 -12.30
CA GLY A 9 56.88 -59.01 -12.04
C GLY A 9 56.16 -58.22 -10.94
N VAL A 10 54.88 -57.84 -10.99
CA VAL A 10 53.69 -58.45 -11.62
C VAL A 10 52.64 -57.33 -11.82
N ARG A 11 51.96 -57.37 -12.97
CA ARG A 11 50.80 -56.52 -13.28
C ARG A 11 49.58 -57.01 -12.49
N THR A 12 48.93 -56.14 -11.72
CA THR A 12 47.50 -56.30 -11.40
C THR A 12 46.79 -54.95 -11.56
N GLY A 13 45.76 -54.97 -12.41
CA GLY A 13 44.97 -53.81 -12.78
C GLY A 13 44.14 -53.31 -11.61
N HIS A 14 44.27 -52.02 -11.34
CA HIS A 14 43.44 -51.30 -10.38
C HIS A 14 42.00 -51.26 -10.90
N ARG A 15 41.08 -51.93 -10.20
CA ARG A 15 39.64 -51.84 -10.48
C ARG A 15 39.16 -50.40 -10.30
N ASP A 16 38.46 -49.99 -11.33
CA ASP A 16 37.76 -48.74 -11.59
C ASP A 16 36.75 -48.42 -10.46
N ARG A 17 37.03 -47.42 -9.62
CA ARG A 17 36.02 -46.83 -8.72
C ARG A 17 35.17 -45.82 -9.50
N ARG A 18 34.21 -46.32 -10.28
CA ARG A 18 33.13 -45.48 -10.82
C ARG A 18 32.26 -44.95 -9.68
N ARG A 19 32.51 -43.68 -9.35
CA ARG A 19 31.71 -42.82 -8.49
C ARG A 19 30.37 -42.56 -9.19
N LEU A 20 29.29 -43.17 -8.72
CA LEU A 20 27.92 -42.81 -9.09
C LEU A 20 27.63 -41.39 -8.56
N LEU A 21 27.89 -40.38 -9.40
CA LEU A 21 27.37 -39.03 -9.25
C LEU A 21 25.95 -39.01 -9.85
N LEU A 22 24.95 -39.31 -9.03
CA LEU A 22 23.56 -39.03 -9.37
C LEU A 22 23.04 -37.85 -8.53
N GLY A 23 22.70 -36.76 -9.23
CA GLY A 23 21.42 -36.11 -8.99
C GLY A 23 21.29 -35.03 -7.92
N GLY A 24 22.34 -34.33 -7.51
CA GLY A 24 22.24 -33.22 -6.53
C GLY A 24 21.95 -31.82 -7.09
N GLY A 25 21.56 -31.69 -8.36
CA GLY A 25 21.59 -30.42 -9.10
C GLY A 25 20.29 -29.61 -9.19
N GLY A 26 19.12 -30.22 -8.94
CA GLY A 26 17.81 -29.59 -9.18
C GLY A 26 17.35 -28.64 -8.07
N ALA A 27 17.48 -29.07 -6.81
CA ALA A 27 16.97 -28.31 -5.66
C ALA A 27 17.71 -26.97 -5.43
N ARG A 28 19.02 -26.93 -5.75
CA ARG A 28 19.84 -25.71 -5.61
C ARG A 28 19.54 -24.65 -6.68
N ARG A 29 18.95 -25.03 -7.82
CA ARG A 29 18.55 -24.08 -8.88
C ARG A 29 17.22 -23.40 -8.55
N GLY A 30 16.24 -24.10 -7.99
CA GLY A 30 14.96 -23.52 -7.57
C GLY A 30 15.08 -22.48 -6.46
N VAL A 31 15.94 -22.73 -5.47
CA VAL A 31 16.21 -21.78 -4.36
C VAL A 31 16.99 -20.55 -4.81
N ARG A 32 17.89 -20.69 -5.82
CA ARG A 32 18.61 -19.54 -6.41
C ARG A 32 17.73 -18.67 -7.31
N VAL A 33 16.73 -19.23 -7.99
CA VAL A 33 15.78 -18.46 -8.80
C VAL A 33 14.79 -17.71 -7.90
N ARG A 34 14.23 -18.36 -6.86
CA ARG A 34 13.39 -17.67 -5.85
C ARG A 34 14.16 -16.64 -5.03
N GLY A 35 15.42 -16.92 -4.67
CA GLY A 35 16.29 -15.95 -4.01
C GLY A 35 16.78 -14.81 -4.91
N ARG A 36 16.70 -14.95 -6.25
CA ARG A 36 16.91 -13.88 -7.24
C ARG A 36 15.62 -13.11 -7.53
N VAL A 37 14.44 -13.73 -7.48
CA VAL A 37 13.15 -13.04 -7.57
C VAL A 37 12.88 -12.26 -6.28
N LEU A 38 13.06 -12.85 -5.09
CA LEU A 38 12.96 -12.12 -3.81
C LEU A 38 14.08 -11.09 -3.65
N ARG A 39 15.30 -11.31 -4.18
CA ARG A 39 16.32 -10.24 -4.21
C ARG A 39 16.14 -9.25 -5.35
N ALA A 40 15.46 -9.58 -6.45
CA ALA A 40 15.08 -8.62 -7.48
C ALA A 40 13.83 -7.84 -7.07
N VAL A 41 12.92 -8.41 -6.29
CA VAL A 41 11.79 -7.72 -5.65
C VAL A 41 12.26 -6.98 -4.39
N ARG A 42 13.31 -7.43 -3.68
CA ARG A 42 13.96 -6.64 -2.62
C ARG A 42 15.00 -5.63 -3.14
N ARG A 43 15.59 -5.78 -4.34
CA ARG A 43 16.52 -4.79 -4.95
C ARG A 43 15.90 -3.96 -6.07
N ARG A 44 14.75 -4.35 -6.62
CA ARG A 44 13.90 -3.51 -7.46
C ARG A 44 12.69 -3.03 -6.65
N GLY A 45 12.04 -3.81 -5.80
CA GLY A 45 10.97 -3.28 -4.93
C GLY A 45 11.43 -2.46 -3.72
N ALA A 46 12.65 -2.68 -3.16
CA ALA A 46 13.20 -1.74 -2.16
C ALA A 46 13.93 -0.54 -2.78
N LEU A 47 14.01 -0.43 -4.12
CA LEU A 47 14.64 0.70 -4.83
C LEU A 47 13.78 1.33 -5.95
N ALA A 48 12.65 0.74 -6.33
CA ALA A 48 11.77 1.20 -7.43
C ALA A 48 10.39 1.64 -6.95
N VAL A 49 10.09 1.50 -5.65
CA VAL A 49 9.15 2.41 -5.01
C VAL A 49 9.82 3.09 -3.82
N ASP A 50 11.07 3.48 -4.03
CA ASP A 50 11.44 4.78 -3.49
C ASP A 50 10.60 5.80 -4.27
N VAL A 51 9.74 6.45 -3.52
CA VAL A 51 9.00 7.64 -3.88
C VAL A 51 10.05 8.70 -4.21
N ARG A 52 10.70 8.63 -5.37
CA ARG A 52 11.59 9.70 -5.87
C ARG A 52 10.71 10.87 -6.32
N GLY A 53 10.20 11.56 -5.31
CA GLY A 53 9.52 12.83 -5.36
C GLY A 53 8.09 12.83 -5.89
N GLY A 54 7.68 11.98 -6.82
CA GLY A 54 6.35 12.05 -7.48
C GLY A 54 5.17 11.93 -6.51
N GLY A 55 4.96 10.76 -5.92
CA GLY A 55 3.81 10.50 -5.04
C GLY A 55 3.81 11.30 -3.73
N ALA A 56 4.97 11.52 -3.12
CA ALA A 56 5.10 12.37 -1.93
C ALA A 56 4.75 13.83 -2.26
N ARG A 57 5.21 14.37 -3.40
CA ARG A 57 4.82 15.72 -3.83
C ARG A 57 3.32 15.81 -4.10
N VAL A 58 2.72 14.81 -4.75
CA VAL A 58 1.27 14.80 -4.98
C VAL A 58 0.51 14.80 -3.65
N TRP A 59 0.95 13.98 -2.69
CA TRP A 59 0.32 13.93 -1.37
C TRP A 59 0.45 15.25 -0.61
N THR A 60 1.66 15.81 -0.52
CA THR A 60 1.92 17.09 0.16
C THR A 60 1.13 18.22 -0.50
N SER A 61 1.19 18.33 -1.83
CA SER A 61 0.43 19.34 -2.56
C SER A 61 -1.08 19.19 -2.38
N SER A 62 -1.59 17.95 -2.33
CA SER A 62 -3.00 17.68 -2.07
C SER A 62 -3.40 18.00 -0.63
N ALA A 63 -2.51 17.80 0.33
CA ALA A 63 -2.73 18.16 1.73
C ALA A 63 -2.77 19.69 1.91
N ASP A 64 -1.89 20.43 1.23
CA ASP A 64 -1.93 21.90 1.21
C ASP A 64 -3.23 22.41 0.58
N ALA A 65 -3.65 21.80 -0.54
CA ALA A 65 -4.92 22.12 -1.20
C ALA A 65 -6.13 21.80 -0.30
N ALA A 66 -6.16 20.64 0.35
CA ALA A 66 -7.21 20.26 1.30
C ALA A 66 -7.27 21.20 2.51
N SER A 67 -6.11 21.65 3.00
CA SER A 67 -6.02 22.65 4.07
C SER A 67 -6.61 23.99 3.62
N ALA A 68 -6.30 24.43 2.40
CA ALA A 68 -6.88 25.63 1.81
C ALA A 68 -8.40 25.50 1.60
N ASP A 69 -8.88 24.33 1.16
CA ASP A 69 -10.31 24.04 1.02
C ASP A 69 -11.04 24.06 2.36
N TRP A 70 -10.42 23.49 3.41
CA TRP A 70 -10.96 23.56 4.77
C TRP A 70 -11.11 25.01 5.24
N VAL A 71 -10.09 25.83 5.04
CA VAL A 71 -10.13 27.27 5.35
C VAL A 71 -11.24 27.96 4.55
N LEU A 72 -11.38 27.67 3.25
CA LEU A 72 -12.42 28.23 2.39
C LEU A 72 -13.84 27.86 2.84
N LEU A 73 -14.04 26.65 3.36
CA LEU A 73 -15.33 26.17 3.85
C LEU A 73 -15.73 26.85 5.16
N HIS A 74 -14.77 27.05 6.07
CA HIS A 74 -15.07 27.50 7.44
C HIS A 74 -14.83 29.00 7.67
N THR A 75 -14.10 29.67 6.77
CA THR A 75 -13.74 31.09 6.94
C THR A 75 -14.07 31.95 5.72
N LYS A 76 -14.18 33.27 5.93
CA LYS A 76 -14.15 34.29 4.86
C LYS A 76 -13.31 35.49 5.29
N PRO A 77 -12.60 36.16 4.37
CA PRO A 77 -11.84 37.35 4.69
C PRO A 77 -12.76 38.56 4.86
N CYS A 78 -12.44 39.44 5.82
CA CYS A 78 -13.05 40.76 5.92
C CYS A 78 -12.81 41.57 4.62
N PRO A 79 -13.83 42.19 4.01
CA PRO A 79 -13.65 42.96 2.78
C PRO A 79 -12.77 44.21 2.97
N ARG A 80 -12.64 44.72 4.20
CA ARG A 80 -11.83 45.91 4.52
C ARG A 80 -10.39 45.58 4.89
N CYS A 81 -10.16 44.61 5.79
CA CYS A 81 -8.82 44.33 6.34
C CYS A 81 -8.28 42.93 6.01
N ARG A 82 -9.02 42.13 5.24
CA ARG A 82 -8.69 40.74 4.85
C ARG A 82 -8.49 39.73 5.98
N ARG A 83 -8.64 40.12 7.25
CA ARG A 83 -8.60 39.21 8.41
C ARG A 83 -9.61 38.05 8.21
N PRO A 84 -9.19 36.78 8.36
CA PRO A 84 -10.09 35.64 8.26
C PRO A 84 -11.09 35.66 9.41
N ILE A 85 -12.36 35.43 9.09
CA ILE A 85 -13.48 35.41 10.03
C ILE A 85 -14.16 34.05 9.88
N GLU A 86 -14.21 33.29 10.98
CA GLU A 86 -15.03 32.09 11.11
C GLU A 86 -16.45 32.50 11.52
N ARG A 87 -17.48 31.88 10.93
CA ARG A 87 -18.86 32.18 11.28
C ARG A 87 -19.31 31.34 12.46
N ALA A 88 -19.41 31.96 13.64
CA ALA A 88 -20.23 31.42 14.72
C ALA A 88 -21.71 31.40 14.26
N SER A 89 -22.38 30.25 14.42
CA SER A 89 -23.74 29.99 13.93
C SER A 89 -24.76 31.08 14.33
N GLY A 90 -25.70 31.39 13.44
CA GLY A 90 -26.87 32.24 13.75
C GLY A 90 -26.97 33.51 12.91
N CYS A 91 -25.96 34.39 12.92
CA CYS A 91 -26.06 35.68 12.22
C CYS A 91 -25.38 35.66 10.84
N ILE A 92 -26.02 36.25 9.82
CA ILE A 92 -25.42 36.47 8.48
C ILE A 92 -24.68 37.80 8.38
N TYR A 93 -24.95 38.74 9.29
CA TYR A 93 -24.32 40.05 9.34
C TYR A 93 -23.28 40.05 10.46
N ILE A 94 -22.03 40.35 10.12
CA ILE A 94 -20.91 40.24 11.07
C ILE A 94 -20.20 41.58 11.14
N ARG A 95 -19.80 41.96 12.36
CA ARG A 95 -18.85 43.05 12.62
C ARG A 95 -17.45 42.46 12.75
N CYS A 96 -16.51 42.93 11.93
CA CYS A 96 -15.12 42.54 12.06
C CYS A 96 -14.56 42.96 13.44
N ALA A 97 -13.81 42.07 14.09
CA ALA A 97 -13.18 42.35 15.38
C ALA A 97 -12.27 43.61 15.34
N PRO A 98 -12.13 44.34 16.47
CA PRO A 98 -11.21 45.48 16.56
C PRO A 98 -9.78 45.16 16.10
N PRO A 99 -9.04 46.13 15.53
CA PRO A 99 -9.41 47.55 15.36
C PRO A 99 -10.27 47.85 14.11
N CYS A 100 -10.71 46.85 13.33
CA CYS A 100 -11.36 47.08 12.04
C CYS A 100 -12.82 47.56 12.12
N GLY A 101 -13.66 46.90 12.93
CA GLY A 101 -15.05 47.30 13.18
C GLY A 101 -16.01 47.30 11.98
N HIS A 102 -15.60 46.84 10.80
CA HIS A 102 -16.41 46.89 9.57
C HIS A 102 -17.59 45.90 9.63
N HIS A 103 -18.79 46.36 9.26
CA HIS A 103 -20.02 45.55 9.23
C HIS A 103 -20.35 45.12 7.80
N PHE A 104 -20.48 43.82 7.59
CA PHE A 104 -20.76 43.26 6.26
C PHE A 104 -21.60 41.98 6.34
N CYS A 105 -22.25 41.62 5.24
CA CYS A 105 -22.91 40.33 5.10
C CYS A 105 -21.87 39.24 4.85
N PHE A 106 -21.77 38.23 5.72
CA PHE A 106 -20.85 37.11 5.56
C PHE A 106 -21.10 36.33 4.26
N ARG A 107 -22.33 36.28 3.75
CA ARG A 107 -22.66 35.52 2.53
C ARG A 107 -22.15 36.22 1.26
N CYS A 108 -22.44 37.50 1.06
CA CYS A 108 -22.07 38.25 -0.15
C CYS A 108 -20.87 39.21 0.00
N LEU A 109 -20.32 39.36 1.22
CA LEU A 109 -19.23 40.28 1.57
C LEU A 109 -19.52 41.77 1.30
N ARG A 110 -20.79 42.13 1.10
CA ARG A 110 -21.19 43.53 0.90
C ARG A 110 -21.38 44.26 2.24
N PRO A 111 -21.06 45.57 2.32
CA PRO A 111 -21.32 46.39 3.50
C PRO A 111 -22.83 46.41 3.86
N VAL A 112 -23.14 46.52 5.15
CA VAL A 112 -24.53 46.58 5.67
C VAL A 112 -25.12 48.00 5.63
N ALA A 113 -24.38 49.00 5.16
CA ALA A 113 -24.79 50.40 5.20
C ALA A 113 -25.97 50.69 4.23
N GLY A 114 -27.19 50.72 4.77
CA GLY A 114 -28.38 51.31 4.11
C GLY A 114 -29.30 50.37 3.35
N ALA A 115 -29.03 49.06 3.29
CA ALA A 115 -29.95 48.11 2.66
C ALA A 115 -30.99 47.64 3.69
N THR A 116 -32.27 47.94 3.45
CA THR A 116 -33.38 47.33 4.22
C THR A 116 -33.28 45.80 4.12
N PRO A 117 -33.63 45.05 5.19
CA PRO A 117 -33.51 43.58 5.22
C PRO A 117 -34.34 42.85 4.15
N GLU A 118 -35.24 43.54 3.46
CA GLU A 118 -36.38 42.96 2.75
C GLU A 118 -36.23 42.86 1.23
N GLY A 119 -35.17 43.43 0.61
CA GLY A 119 -35.18 43.63 -0.86
C GLY A 119 -34.03 43.03 -1.69
N ALA A 120 -32.88 42.73 -1.11
CA ALA A 120 -31.71 42.32 -1.92
C ALA A 120 -31.45 40.82 -1.82
N PRO A 121 -31.65 40.02 -2.89
CA PRO A 121 -31.27 38.62 -2.87
C PRO A 121 -29.76 38.52 -2.66
N CYS A 122 -29.38 38.01 -1.49
CA CYS A 122 -28.00 37.69 -1.16
C CYS A 122 -27.59 36.42 -1.93
N PHE A 123 -27.51 36.51 -3.26
CA PHE A 123 -27.11 35.42 -4.12
C PHE A 123 -25.69 35.63 -4.61
N ASN A 124 -24.85 34.64 -4.31
CA ASN A 124 -23.48 34.60 -4.81
C ASN A 124 -23.24 33.18 -5.33
N GLY A 125 -23.87 32.84 -6.47
CA GLY A 125 -23.84 31.50 -7.05
C GLY A 125 -22.42 30.97 -7.28
N HIS A 126 -21.49 31.85 -7.65
CA HIS A 126 -20.07 31.52 -7.78
C HIS A 126 -19.42 31.09 -6.45
N ASP A 127 -19.74 31.72 -5.31
CA ASP A 127 -19.23 31.32 -3.99
C ASP A 127 -19.83 29.98 -3.54
N LEU A 128 -21.12 29.74 -3.84
CA LEU A 128 -21.77 28.45 -3.58
C LEU A 128 -21.15 27.32 -4.40
N LEU A 129 -20.94 27.53 -5.70
CA LEU A 129 -20.29 26.56 -6.58
C LEU A 129 -18.84 26.29 -6.14
N ARG A 130 -18.08 27.34 -5.80
CA ARG A 130 -16.72 27.22 -5.29
C ARG A 130 -16.66 26.42 -3.99
N ARG A 131 -17.51 26.73 -3.01
CA ARG A 131 -17.60 26.01 -1.73
C ARG A 131 -18.05 24.56 -1.92
N ARG A 132 -19.00 24.31 -2.83
CA ARG A 132 -19.40 22.94 -3.20
C ARG A 132 -18.21 22.17 -3.78
N GLY A 133 -17.44 22.78 -4.67
CA GLY A 133 -16.21 22.21 -5.22
C GLY A 133 -15.17 21.89 -4.13
N ALA A 134 -14.90 22.85 -3.24
CA ALA A 134 -13.98 22.68 -2.11
C ALA A 134 -14.42 21.55 -1.16
N ARG A 135 -15.72 21.42 -0.90
CA ARG A 135 -16.25 20.31 -0.10
C ARG A 135 -15.99 18.96 -0.75
N VAL A 136 -16.30 18.82 -2.04
CA VAL A 136 -16.05 17.57 -2.78
C VAL A 136 -14.55 17.23 -2.83
N ALA A 137 -13.68 18.23 -2.98
CA ALA A 137 -12.23 18.04 -2.99
C ALA A 137 -11.70 17.61 -1.61
N LEU A 138 -12.16 18.26 -0.53
CA LEU A 138 -11.80 17.91 0.84
C LEU A 138 -12.30 16.50 1.22
N ASP A 139 -13.56 16.19 0.96
CA ASP A 139 -14.14 14.86 1.25
C ASP A 139 -13.34 13.75 0.54
N ARG A 140 -12.90 14.00 -0.71
CA ARG A 140 -12.04 13.09 -1.46
C ARG A 140 -10.68 12.91 -0.79
N PHE A 141 -10.03 14.01 -0.42
CA PHE A 141 -8.72 13.96 0.22
C PHE A 141 -8.79 13.14 1.53
N LEU A 142 -9.77 13.42 2.38
CA LEU A 142 -9.97 12.73 3.65
C LEU A 142 -10.21 11.22 3.45
N ARG A 143 -11.06 10.85 2.48
CA ARG A 143 -11.30 9.43 2.16
C ARG A 143 -10.01 8.70 1.79
N TYR A 144 -9.19 9.26 0.89
CA TYR A 144 -7.93 8.60 0.51
C TYR A 144 -6.87 8.63 1.60
N GLN A 145 -6.88 9.66 2.46
CA GLN A 145 -6.07 9.70 3.68
C GLN A 145 -6.39 8.54 4.62
N ASP A 146 -7.67 8.26 4.85
CA ASP A 146 -8.12 7.17 5.71
C ASP A 146 -7.74 5.79 5.14
N LEU A 147 -7.94 5.59 3.84
CA LEU A 147 -7.54 4.36 3.14
C LEU A 147 -6.03 4.13 3.21
N TRP A 148 -5.23 5.17 2.95
CA TRP A 148 -3.78 5.11 3.08
C TRP A 148 -3.34 4.76 4.51
N ALA A 149 -3.94 5.41 5.51
CA ALA A 149 -3.65 5.16 6.91
C ALA A 149 -4.01 3.73 7.32
N ALA A 150 -5.15 3.21 6.84
CA ALA A 150 -5.57 1.82 7.05
C ALA A 150 -4.58 0.83 6.42
N CYS A 151 -4.19 1.03 5.16
CA CYS A 151 -3.16 0.23 4.49
C CYS A 151 -1.85 0.24 5.28
N ARG A 152 -1.43 1.40 5.80
CA ARG A 152 -0.20 1.53 6.60
C ARG A 152 -0.28 0.77 7.92
N ARG A 153 -1.45 0.74 8.59
CA ARG A 153 -1.68 -0.08 9.80
C ARG A 153 -1.63 -1.58 9.48
N LYS A 154 -2.40 -2.03 8.49
CA LYS A 154 -2.45 -3.44 8.06
C LYS A 154 -1.06 -3.94 7.61
N ARG A 155 -0.29 -3.10 6.91
CA ARG A 155 1.11 -3.40 6.54
C ARG A 155 2.00 -3.66 7.75
N ARG A 156 1.94 -2.80 8.77
CA ARG A 156 2.77 -2.97 9.98
C ARG A 156 2.47 -4.26 10.72
N LEU A 157 1.18 -4.60 10.84
CA LEU A 157 0.74 -5.88 11.40
C LEU A 157 1.31 -7.05 10.60
N ALA A 158 1.19 -7.01 9.28
CA ALA A 158 1.70 -8.09 8.43
C ALA A 158 3.22 -8.25 8.53
N GLN A 159 3.96 -7.13 8.64
CA GLN A 159 5.40 -7.16 8.87
C GLN A 159 5.77 -7.75 10.23
N SER A 160 5.02 -7.42 11.30
CA SER A 160 5.28 -7.97 12.63
C SER A 160 4.99 -9.47 12.69
N GLU A 161 3.90 -9.93 12.07
CA GLU A 161 3.56 -11.36 12.02
C GLU A 161 4.59 -12.17 11.22
N ALA A 162 4.99 -11.68 10.04
CA ALA A 162 6.04 -12.33 9.24
C ALA A 162 7.36 -12.46 10.04
N ARG A 163 7.71 -11.43 10.82
CA ARG A 163 8.90 -11.47 11.68
C ARG A 163 8.73 -12.46 12.83
N ARG A 164 7.58 -12.41 13.53
CA ARG A 164 7.25 -13.32 14.65
C ARG A 164 7.37 -14.78 14.23
N ILE A 165 6.78 -15.15 13.10
CA ILE A 165 6.81 -16.53 12.58
C ILE A 165 8.25 -16.98 12.32
N ARG A 166 9.07 -16.13 11.68
CA ARG A 166 10.47 -16.46 11.40
C ARG A 166 11.29 -16.59 12.68
N GLU A 167 11.10 -15.71 13.66
CA GLU A 167 11.76 -15.80 14.96
C GLU A 167 11.36 -17.11 15.67
N GLU A 168 10.07 -17.45 15.68
CA GLU A 168 9.57 -18.70 16.25
C GLU A 168 10.18 -19.94 15.58
N MET A 169 10.38 -19.90 14.25
CA MET A 169 11.06 -20.97 13.51
C MET A 169 12.53 -21.14 13.90
N THR A 170 13.20 -20.07 14.34
CA THR A 170 14.58 -20.18 14.85
C THR A 170 14.65 -20.79 16.25
N VAL A 171 13.65 -20.51 17.09
CA VAL A 171 13.57 -21.02 18.47
C VAL A 171 13.07 -22.46 18.51
N LYS A 172 12.06 -22.79 17.68
CA LYS A 172 11.45 -24.12 17.59
C LYS A 172 11.58 -24.64 16.16
N PRO A 173 12.69 -25.34 15.84
CA PRO A 173 12.87 -25.95 14.53
C PRO A 173 11.79 -27.00 14.27
N ARG A 174 11.08 -26.86 13.16
CA ARG A 174 10.03 -27.79 12.73
C ARG A 174 10.57 -28.75 11.68
N GLY A 175 9.97 -29.95 11.60
CA GLY A 175 10.42 -31.02 10.71
C GLY A 175 10.49 -30.62 9.23
N ASP A 176 9.60 -29.75 8.76
CA ASP A 176 9.68 -29.13 7.43
C ASP A 176 9.67 -27.60 7.53
N ALA A 177 10.86 -27.02 7.75
CA ALA A 177 11.06 -25.58 7.81
C ALA A 177 10.61 -24.84 6.53
N LYS A 178 10.58 -25.52 5.38
CA LYS A 178 10.16 -24.92 4.12
C LYS A 178 8.65 -24.68 4.09
N ARG A 179 7.87 -25.54 4.74
CA ARG A 179 6.42 -25.34 4.87
C ARG A 179 6.11 -24.21 5.82
N ALA A 180 6.77 -24.15 6.99
CA ALA A 180 6.58 -23.05 7.92
C ALA A 180 6.91 -21.68 7.30
N GLU A 181 7.91 -21.60 6.42
CA GLU A 181 8.25 -20.36 5.68
C GLU A 181 7.11 -19.88 4.75
N ILE A 182 6.21 -20.76 4.29
CA ILE A 182 5.07 -20.38 3.43
C ILE A 182 4.18 -19.36 4.16
N VAL A 183 3.96 -19.53 5.46
CA VAL A 183 3.13 -18.61 6.25
C VAL A 183 3.82 -17.25 6.39
N ALA A 184 5.13 -17.22 6.59
CA ALA A 184 5.89 -15.97 6.60
C ALA A 184 5.89 -15.28 5.22
N GLU A 185 6.06 -16.03 4.13
CA GLU A 185 5.96 -15.51 2.75
C GLU A 185 4.56 -14.96 2.45
N ALA A 186 3.50 -15.59 2.96
CA ALA A 186 2.13 -15.15 2.86
C ALA A 186 1.92 -13.77 3.53
N TRP A 187 2.40 -13.60 4.77
CA TRP A 187 2.35 -12.32 5.46
C TRP A 187 3.21 -11.23 4.78
N GLU A 188 4.36 -11.60 4.22
CA GLU A 188 5.17 -10.67 3.40
C GLU A 188 4.43 -10.21 2.14
N ALA A 189 3.69 -11.10 1.47
CA ALA A 189 2.85 -10.76 0.33
C ALA A 189 1.78 -9.73 0.73
N VAL A 190 1.09 -9.95 1.85
CA VAL A 190 0.11 -8.99 2.39
C VAL A 190 0.78 -7.65 2.68
N ALA A 191 1.92 -7.65 3.37
CA ALA A 191 2.64 -6.42 3.71
C ALA A 191 3.00 -5.59 2.46
N GLU A 192 3.47 -6.25 1.40
CA GLU A 192 3.84 -5.59 0.16
C GLU A 192 2.61 -5.12 -0.62
N GLY A 193 1.55 -5.93 -0.68
CA GLY A 193 0.29 -5.53 -1.30
C GLY A 193 -0.30 -4.28 -0.64
N ARG A 194 -0.29 -4.20 0.70
CA ARG A 194 -0.73 -3.01 1.44
C ARG A 194 0.14 -1.78 1.18
N ARG A 195 1.44 -1.98 0.94
CA ARG A 195 2.35 -0.89 0.56
C ARG A 195 1.93 -0.31 -0.80
N VAL A 196 1.74 -1.17 -1.80
CA VAL A 196 1.35 -0.77 -3.16
C VAL A 196 -0.03 -0.13 -3.16
N LEU A 197 -1.02 -0.76 -2.51
CA LEU A 197 -2.39 -0.27 -2.43
C LEU A 197 -2.52 1.05 -1.64
N GLY A 198 -1.69 1.21 -0.59
CA GLY A 198 -1.56 2.49 0.10
C GLY A 198 -1.02 3.58 -0.84
N ASN A 199 0.03 3.29 -1.60
CA ASN A 199 0.60 4.25 -2.56
C ASN A 199 -0.40 4.62 -3.66
N ALA A 200 -1.24 3.69 -4.10
CA ALA A 200 -2.32 3.95 -5.06
C ALA A 200 -3.27 5.08 -4.61
N CYS A 201 -3.44 5.30 -3.29
CA CYS A 201 -4.29 6.38 -2.77
C CYS A 201 -3.82 7.77 -3.25
N ALA A 202 -2.50 7.98 -3.40
CA ALA A 202 -1.97 9.23 -3.94
C ALA A 202 -2.38 9.45 -5.41
N HIS A 203 -2.48 8.37 -6.19
CA HIS A 203 -2.97 8.43 -7.57
C HIS A 203 -4.46 8.75 -7.61
N GLY A 204 -5.26 8.10 -6.75
CA GLY A 204 -6.71 8.31 -6.67
C GLY A 204 -7.13 9.75 -6.39
N ILE A 205 -6.34 10.50 -5.60
CA ILE A 205 -6.59 11.93 -5.34
C ILE A 205 -6.50 12.77 -6.62
N GLY A 206 -5.51 12.48 -7.47
CA GLY A 206 -5.23 13.20 -8.72
C GLY A 206 -6.19 12.89 -9.87
N LEU A 207 -7.04 11.86 -9.75
CA LEU A 207 -7.93 11.42 -10.82
C LEU A 207 -9.05 12.44 -11.11
N ARG A 208 -9.09 12.90 -12.36
CA ARG A 208 -10.11 13.81 -12.88
C ARG A 208 -11.37 13.05 -13.35
N GLY A 209 -11.22 11.83 -13.88
CA GLY A 209 -12.29 10.92 -14.32
C GLY A 209 -12.09 9.47 -13.82
N GLU A 210 -13.06 8.58 -14.12
CA GLU A 210 -13.02 7.13 -13.83
C GLU A 210 -12.79 6.75 -12.34
N ARG A 211 -13.18 7.66 -11.44
CA ARG A 211 -12.98 7.51 -9.99
C ARG A 211 -13.77 6.36 -9.40
N GLU A 212 -15.02 6.19 -9.80
CA GLU A 212 -15.88 5.12 -9.27
C GLU A 212 -15.29 3.75 -9.61
N LEU A 213 -14.72 3.62 -10.81
CA LEU A 213 -14.01 2.42 -11.23
C LEU A 213 -12.74 2.20 -10.41
N PHE A 214 -11.91 3.24 -10.24
CA PHE A 214 -10.72 3.17 -9.39
C PHE A 214 -11.07 2.76 -7.96
N ASP A 215 -12.11 3.37 -7.39
CA ASP A 215 -12.61 3.10 -6.04
C ASP A 215 -13.06 1.65 -5.87
N HIS A 216 -13.79 1.14 -6.86
CA HIS A 216 -14.21 -0.25 -6.89
C HIS A 216 -13.02 -1.21 -6.93
N GLN A 217 -12.06 -0.97 -7.82
CA GLN A 217 -10.88 -1.83 -7.97
C GLN A 217 -9.93 -1.75 -6.78
N HIS A 218 -9.78 -0.56 -6.18
CA HIS A 218 -9.05 -0.38 -4.92
C HIS A 218 -9.69 -1.23 -3.81
N GLY A 219 -11.02 -1.18 -3.68
CA GLY A 219 -11.76 -2.02 -2.74
C GLY A 219 -11.61 -3.52 -3.01
N GLN A 220 -11.66 -3.95 -4.27
CA GLN A 220 -11.43 -5.35 -4.65
C GLN A 220 -10.03 -5.83 -4.24
N ALA A 221 -9.00 -5.02 -4.52
CA ALA A 221 -7.64 -5.31 -4.11
C ALA A 221 -7.50 -5.38 -2.58
N ASP A 222 -8.15 -4.47 -1.84
CA ASP A 222 -8.14 -4.47 -0.37
C ASP A 222 -8.76 -5.76 0.19
N ALA A 223 -9.87 -6.21 -0.41
CA ALA A 223 -10.58 -7.43 -0.02
C ALA A 223 -9.79 -8.72 -0.31
N VAL A 224 -9.10 -8.79 -1.45
CA VAL A 224 -8.21 -9.92 -1.76
C VAL A 224 -7.06 -10.01 -0.75
N LEU A 225 -6.46 -8.87 -0.40
CA LEU A 225 -5.41 -8.82 0.62
C LEU A 225 -5.94 -9.14 2.02
N ASP A 226 -7.18 -8.76 2.35
CA ASP A 226 -7.82 -9.09 3.64
C ASP A 226 -8.07 -10.59 3.76
N ARG A 227 -8.56 -11.23 2.69
CA ARG A 227 -8.75 -12.70 2.65
C ARG A 227 -7.43 -13.43 2.84
N MET A 228 -6.40 -13.04 2.09
CA MET A 228 -5.06 -13.60 2.23
C MET A 228 -4.51 -13.43 3.65
N GLN A 229 -4.75 -12.27 4.27
CA GLN A 229 -4.36 -12.01 5.66
C GLN A 229 -5.08 -12.95 6.64
N GLN A 230 -6.37 -13.20 6.42
CA GLN A 230 -7.16 -14.10 7.26
C GLN A 230 -6.68 -15.55 7.15
N GLU A 231 -6.42 -16.03 5.93
CA GLU A 231 -5.88 -17.37 5.70
C GLU A 231 -4.50 -17.53 6.34
N ALA A 232 -3.60 -16.56 6.13
CA ALA A 232 -2.28 -16.56 6.76
C ALA A 232 -2.36 -16.51 8.31
N ALA A 233 -3.36 -15.84 8.87
CA ALA A 233 -3.58 -15.79 10.31
C ALA A 233 -4.08 -17.13 10.88
N VAL A 234 -4.98 -17.82 10.17
CA VAL A 234 -5.47 -19.15 10.55
C VAL A 234 -4.31 -20.14 10.61
N GLU A 235 -3.48 -20.19 9.57
CA GLU A 235 -2.35 -21.13 9.53
C GLU A 235 -1.23 -20.75 10.51
N ALA A 236 -1.08 -19.45 10.81
CA ALA A 236 -0.12 -18.98 11.81
C ALA A 236 -0.53 -19.31 13.26
N ALA A 237 -1.79 -19.65 13.52
CA ALA A 237 -2.28 -19.98 14.86
C ALA A 237 -1.80 -21.36 15.35
N ASP A 238 -1.63 -22.31 14.43
CA ASP A 238 -1.09 -23.64 14.72
C ASP A 238 -0.14 -24.08 13.59
N LEU A 239 1.09 -23.56 13.65
CA LEU A 239 2.13 -23.86 12.66
C LEU A 239 2.51 -25.35 12.63
N ASP A 240 2.37 -26.08 13.74
CA ASP A 240 2.72 -27.50 13.80
C ASP A 240 1.69 -28.33 13.01
N LYS A 241 0.39 -28.03 13.20
CA LYS A 241 -0.69 -28.59 12.39
C LYS A 241 -0.53 -28.24 10.92
N PHE A 242 -0.27 -26.96 10.61
CA PHE A 242 -0.10 -26.52 9.22
C PHE A 242 1.04 -27.25 8.50
N VAL A 243 2.20 -27.40 9.15
CA VAL A 243 3.34 -28.10 8.56
C VAL A 243 3.02 -29.57 8.25
N GLY A 244 2.18 -30.22 9.07
CA GLY A 244 1.68 -31.56 8.82
C GLY A 244 0.66 -31.65 7.68
N ASP A 245 -0.10 -30.59 7.42
CA ASP A 245 -1.13 -30.55 6.39
C ASP A 245 -0.57 -30.12 5.02
N HIS A 246 -0.26 -31.13 4.20
CA HIS A 246 0.23 -30.93 2.83
C HIS A 246 -0.75 -30.15 1.94
N ARG A 247 -2.06 -30.33 2.15
CA ARG A 247 -3.09 -29.68 1.34
C ARG A 247 -3.11 -28.19 1.64
N ALA A 248 -3.23 -27.84 2.93
CA ALA A 248 -3.20 -26.45 3.38
C ALA A 248 -1.91 -25.74 2.94
N CYS A 249 -0.75 -26.41 3.06
CA CYS A 249 0.52 -25.87 2.57
C CYS A 249 0.50 -25.52 1.08
N ASN A 250 -0.04 -26.42 0.25
CA ASN A 250 -0.09 -26.22 -1.20
C ASN A 250 -1.09 -25.12 -1.58
N GLU A 251 -2.25 -25.07 -0.92
CA GLU A 251 -3.29 -24.06 -1.12
C GLU A 251 -2.76 -22.65 -0.77
N LEU A 252 -2.19 -22.47 0.42
CA LEU A 252 -1.63 -21.19 0.85
C LEU A 252 -0.45 -20.75 -0.04
N ALA A 253 0.42 -21.69 -0.45
CA ALA A 253 1.51 -21.38 -1.37
C ALA A 253 1.00 -20.95 -2.75
N ALA A 254 -0.06 -21.58 -3.26
CA ALA A 254 -0.69 -21.22 -4.52
C ALA A 254 -1.33 -19.83 -4.43
N LEU A 255 -2.09 -19.56 -3.37
CA LEU A 255 -2.70 -18.25 -3.12
C LEU A 255 -1.63 -17.16 -2.98
N THR A 256 -0.55 -17.43 -2.23
CA THR A 256 0.59 -16.51 -2.09
C THR A 256 1.17 -16.14 -3.44
N ARG A 257 1.39 -17.13 -4.32
CA ARG A 257 1.92 -16.90 -5.68
C ARG A 257 0.97 -16.04 -6.52
N VAL A 258 -0.33 -16.33 -6.52
CA VAL A 258 -1.33 -15.55 -7.26
C VAL A 258 -1.39 -14.12 -6.73
N THR A 259 -1.37 -13.95 -5.41
CA THR A 259 -1.37 -12.63 -4.75
C THR A 259 -0.16 -11.81 -5.19
N TRP A 260 1.03 -12.39 -5.23
CA TRP A 260 2.23 -11.72 -5.75
C TRP A 260 2.07 -11.24 -7.20
N GLN A 261 1.51 -12.07 -8.08
CA GLN A 261 1.25 -11.66 -9.47
C GLN A 261 0.25 -10.50 -9.56
N CYS A 262 -0.78 -10.51 -8.72
CA CYS A 262 -1.72 -9.39 -8.65
C CYS A 262 -1.06 -8.12 -8.12
N ILE A 263 -0.21 -8.21 -7.09
CA ILE A 263 0.56 -7.08 -6.56
C ILE A 263 1.47 -6.48 -7.63
N GLU A 264 2.15 -7.31 -8.43
CA GLU A 264 3.00 -6.84 -9.53
C GLU A 264 2.20 -6.06 -10.58
N LYS A 265 1.02 -6.58 -10.98
CA LYS A 265 0.12 -5.88 -11.92
C LYS A 265 -0.39 -4.57 -11.33
N LEU A 266 -0.77 -4.58 -10.05
CA LEU A 266 -1.22 -3.40 -9.32
C LEU A 266 -0.12 -2.33 -9.26
N ALA A 267 1.11 -2.73 -8.91
CA ALA A 267 2.26 -1.83 -8.83
C ALA A 267 2.55 -1.20 -10.19
N LYS A 268 2.51 -1.98 -11.27
CA LYS A 268 2.70 -1.48 -12.62
C LYS A 268 1.64 -0.45 -13.02
N ALA A 269 0.35 -0.73 -12.74
CA ALA A 269 -0.71 0.23 -13.04
C ALA A 269 -0.56 1.54 -12.25
N VAL A 270 -0.15 1.46 -10.98
CA VAL A 270 0.17 2.61 -10.14
C VAL A 270 1.34 3.42 -10.73
N GLU A 271 2.43 2.76 -11.14
CA GLU A 271 3.59 3.41 -11.76
C GLU A 271 3.25 4.11 -13.09
N GLU A 272 2.42 3.48 -13.92
CA GLU A 272 2.02 4.00 -15.23
C GLU A 272 0.88 5.04 -15.13
N GLY A 273 0.37 5.32 -13.92
CA GLY A 273 -0.74 6.25 -13.70
C GLY A 273 -2.06 5.77 -14.31
N MET A 274 -2.19 4.47 -14.52
CA MET A 274 -3.36 3.83 -15.09
C MET A 274 -4.36 3.43 -13.99
N ILE A 275 -5.55 3.07 -14.45
CA ILE A 275 -6.60 2.46 -13.63
C ILE A 275 -6.12 1.11 -13.11
N LEU A 276 -6.54 0.73 -11.90
CA LEU A 276 -6.04 -0.47 -11.24
C LEU A 276 -6.56 -1.72 -11.98
N PRO A 277 -5.75 -2.78 -12.13
CA PRO A 277 -6.24 -4.02 -12.72
C PRO A 277 -7.24 -4.70 -11.78
N GLU A 278 -8.24 -5.38 -12.34
CA GLU A 278 -9.11 -6.25 -11.56
C GLU A 278 -8.28 -7.34 -10.86
N MET A 279 -8.38 -7.39 -9.53
CA MET A 279 -7.85 -8.48 -8.74
C MET A 279 -8.95 -9.51 -8.54
N LYS A 280 -8.98 -10.55 -9.39
CA LYS A 280 -9.87 -11.71 -9.20
C LYS A 280 -9.29 -12.60 -8.10
N ALA A 281 -10.05 -12.84 -7.04
CA ALA A 281 -9.72 -13.86 -6.07
C ALA A 281 -9.66 -15.22 -6.77
N PRO A 282 -8.66 -16.08 -6.49
CA PRO A 282 -8.75 -17.47 -6.93
C PRO A 282 -10.00 -18.09 -6.29
N ALA A 283 -10.73 -18.90 -7.06
CA ALA A 283 -11.89 -19.63 -6.55
C ALA A 283 -11.45 -20.49 -5.37
N SER A 284 -12.15 -20.35 -4.23
CA SER A 284 -12.01 -21.28 -3.11
C SER A 284 -12.41 -22.67 -3.62
N SER A 285 -11.48 -23.61 -3.55
CA SER A 285 -11.71 -25.02 -3.86
C SER A 285 -12.29 -25.74 -2.65
#